data_AF-A0AAJ1PRH8-F1
#
_entry.id   AF-A0AAJ1PRH8-F1
#
_cell.length_a   1.000
_cell.length_b   1.000
_cell.length_c   1.000
_cell.angle_alpha   90.00
_cell.angle_beta   90.00
_cell.angle_gamma   90.00
#
_symmetry.space_group_name_H-M   'P 1'
#
loop_
_entity.id
_entity.type
_entity.pdbx_description
1 polymer ?
#
loop_
_entity_poly.entity_id
_entity_poly.type
_entity_poly.pdbx_seq_one_letter_code
_entity_poly.pdbx_strand_id
1 'polypeptide(L)' 'MKIVVASGKGGVGKSMLASSLALLFSKNKKIVACDCDVDAPNLGLWLGITDYDEKEKISTSEKAEIIDQKSFGWQHPGSV' A
#
# COMPACT_ATOMS: atom_id res chain seq x y z
N MET A 1 0.95 -15.57 -8.44
CA MET A 1 0.66 -15.35 -7.00
C MET A 1 0.56 -13.84 -6.76
N LYS A 2 -0.41 -13.38 -5.97
CA LYS A 2 -0.56 -11.96 -5.60
C LYS A 2 -0.61 -11.88 -4.08
N ILE A 3 0.15 -10.97 -3.49
CA ILE A 3 0.22 -10.76 -2.04
C ILE A 3 -0.10 -9.29 -1.78
N VAL A 4 -1.02 -9.04 -0.84
CA VAL A 4 -1.39 -7.69 -0.41
C VAL A 4 -0.96 -7.52 1.04
N VAL A 5 -0.23 -6.45 1.32
CA VAL A 5 0.17 -6.06 2.68
C VAL A 5 -0.63 -4.82 3.06
N ALA A 6 -1.58 -4.98 4.00
CA ALA A 6 -2.49 -3.91 4.42
C ALA A 6 -2.50 -3.76 5.95
N SER A 7 -2.87 -2.58 6.44
CA SER A 7 -3.05 -2.28 7.87
C SER A 7 -3.91 -1.03 8.04
N GLY A 8 -4.79 -1.06 9.03
CA GLY A 8 -5.69 0.06 9.38
C GLY A 8 -5.03 1.23 10.13
N LYS A 9 -3.73 1.18 10.41
CA LYS A 9 -3.00 2.29 11.05
C LYS A 9 -1.72 2.62 10.27
N GLY A 10 -1.39 3.91 10.21
CA GLY A 10 -0.09 4.40 9.71
C GLY A 10 1.07 3.98 10.62
N GLY A 11 2.28 3.89 10.07
CA GLY A 11 3.49 3.68 10.88
C GLY A 11 3.75 2.26 11.42
N VAL A 12 2.88 1.28 11.18
CA VAL A 12 3.05 -0.09 11.70
C VAL A 12 4.10 -0.95 10.97
N GLY A 13 4.88 -0.37 10.06
CA GLY A 13 5.92 -1.09 9.31
C GLY A 13 5.45 -1.88 8.08
N LYS A 14 4.27 -1.57 7.50
CA LYS A 14 3.77 -2.22 6.28
C LYS A 14 4.81 -2.24 5.14
N SER A 15 5.35 -1.07 4.80
CA SER A 15 6.30 -0.92 3.68
C SER A 15 7.64 -1.62 3.97
N MET A 16 8.05 -1.69 5.23
CA MET A 16 9.21 -2.47 5.67
C MET A 16 8.98 -3.97 5.43
N LEU A 17 7.81 -4.50 5.82
CA LEU A 17 7.49 -5.90 5.58
C LEU A 17 7.37 -6.21 4.08
N ALA A 18 6.68 -5.34 3.33
CA ALA A 18 6.51 -5.49 1.89
C ALA A 18 7.83 -5.50 1.12
N SER A 19 8.76 -4.60 1.44
CA SER A 19 10.10 -4.57 0.84
C SER A 19 10.92 -5.81 1.16
N SER A 20 10.89 -6.28 2.42
CA SER A 20 11.58 -7.52 2.82
C SER A 20 11.07 -8.75 2.06
N LEU A 21 9.74 -8.87 1.91
CA LEU A 21 9.13 -9.93 1.11
C LEU A 21 9.51 -9.83 -0.36
N ALA A 22 9.49 -8.62 -0.93
CA ALA A 22 9.89 -8.39 -2.32
C ALA A 22 11.35 -8.82 -2.55
N LEU A 23 12.27 -8.44 -1.66
CA LEU A 23 13.68 -8.84 -1.72
C LEU A 23 13.88 -10.35 -1.56
N LEU A 24 13.08 -11.00 -0.70
CA LEU A 24 13.15 -12.46 -0.55
C LEU A 24 12.70 -13.18 -1.82
N PHE A 25 11.56 -12.77 -2.40
CA PHE A 25 11.02 -13.44 -3.59
C PHE A 25 11.82 -13.14 -4.86
N SER A 26 12.42 -11.95 -4.98
CA SER A 26 13.21 -11.58 -6.15
C SER A 26 14.43 -12.48 -6.38
N LYS A 27 14.93 -13.14 -5.32
CA LYS A 27 16.04 -14.10 -5.41
C LYS A 27 15.77 -15.29 -6.33
N ASN A 28 14.50 -15.72 -6.42
CA ASN A 28 14.13 -16.95 -7.12
C ASN A 28 12.97 -16.75 -8.12
N LYS A 29 12.37 -15.56 -8.18
CA LYS A 29 11.19 -15.28 -9.01
C LYS A 29 11.28 -13.88 -9.61
N LYS A 30 10.78 -13.73 -10.82
CA LYS A 30 10.46 -12.42 -11.39
C LYS A 30 9.25 -11.86 -10.63
N ILE A 31 9.43 -10.74 -9.95
CA ILE A 31 8.39 -10.09 -9.13
C ILE A 31 8.19 -8.65 -9.56
N VAL A 32 7.02 -8.11 -9.22
CA VAL A 32 6.70 -6.69 -9.27
C VAL A 32 6.26 -6.30 -7.87
N ALA A 33 6.84 -5.24 -7.33
CA ALA A 33 6.44 -4.64 -6.07
C ALA A 33 5.86 -3.25 -6.37
N CYS A 34 4.72 -2.94 -5.77
CA CYS A 34 4.01 -1.67 -5.97
C CYS A 34 3.66 -1.10 -4.60
N ASP A 35 3.84 0.21 -4.43
CA ASP A 35 3.38 0.95 -3.26
C ASP A 35 2.04 1.60 -3.59
N CYS A 36 1.00 1.24 -2.85
CA CYS A 36 -0.34 1.80 -3.04
C CYS A 36 -0.64 2.93 -2.04
N ASP A 37 0.34 3.36 -1.23
CA ASP A 37 0.24 4.55 -0.39
C ASP A 37 0.60 5.79 -1.22
N VAL A 38 -0.41 6.49 -1.72
CA VAL A 38 -0.25 7.69 -2.57
C VAL A 38 0.27 8.88 -1.77
N ASP A 39 -0.08 8.96 -0.48
CA ASP A 39 0.27 10.09 0.38
C ASP A 39 1.73 10.01 0.85
N ALA A 40 2.23 8.81 1.14
CA ALA A 40 3.59 8.60 1.63
C ALA A 40 4.21 7.30 1.06
N PRO A 41 4.53 7.27 -0.25
CA PRO A 41 5.18 6.10 -0.84
C PRO A 41 6.59 5.92 -0.25
N ASN A 42 6.81 4.79 0.43
CA ASN A 42 8.05 4.50 1.16
C ASN A 42 8.77 3.26 0.61
N LEU A 43 8.14 2.47 -0.25
CA LEU A 43 8.71 1.20 -0.72
C LEU A 43 10.06 1.37 -1.43
N GLY A 44 10.21 2.39 -2.28
CA GLY A 44 11.47 2.67 -2.99
C GLY A 44 12.62 2.98 -2.04
N LEU A 45 12.34 3.74 -0.97
CA LEU A 45 13.33 4.05 0.07
C LEU A 45 13.85 2.79 0.76
N TRP A 46 12.95 1.87 1.13
CA TRP A 46 13.33 0.59 1.74
C TRP A 46 14.13 -0.31 0.80
N LEU A 47 13.88 -0.22 -0.51
CA LEU A 47 14.60 -0.98 -1.53
C LEU A 47 15.92 -0.32 -1.95
N GLY A 48 16.27 0.85 -1.39
CA GLY A 48 17.50 1.58 -1.72
C GLY A 48 17.46 2.22 -3.12
N ILE A 49 16.27 2.49 -3.66
CA ILE A 49 16.10 3.18 -4.94
C ILE A 49 16.45 4.65 -4.74
N THR A 50 17.48 5.11 -5.45
CA THR A 50 17.97 6.51 -5.41
C THR A 50 17.62 7.29 -6.67
N ASP A 51 17.35 6.59 -7.78
CA ASP A 51 16.85 7.17 -9.02
C ASP A 51 15.87 6.22 -9.70
N TYR A 52 15.06 6.74 -10.62
CA TYR A 52 14.09 5.97 -11.38
C TYR A 52 14.39 6.09 -12.86
N ASP A 53 14.36 4.94 -13.55
CA ASP A 53 14.59 4.88 -15.00
C ASP A 53 13.54 5.70 -15.78
N GLU A 54 12.30 5.69 -15.31
CA GLU A 54 11.19 6.42 -15.91
C GLU A 54 10.40 7.17 -14.82
N LYS A 55 10.02 8.42 -15.10
CA LYS A 55 9.16 9.25 -14.25
C LYS A 55 8.12 9.91 -15.14
N GLU A 56 6.85 9.56 -14.94
CA GLU A 56 5.73 10.18 -15.65
C GLU A 56 4.93 11.03 -14.66
N LYS A 57 4.64 12.29 -15.03
CA LYS A 57 3.73 13.13 -14.25
C LYS A 57 2.30 12.72 -14.55
N ILE A 58 1.65 12.13 -13.56
CA ILE A 58 0.23 11.85 -13.58
C ILE A 58 -0.54 12.96 -12.86
N SER A 59 -1.65 13.39 -13.45
CA SER A 59 -2.65 14.24 -12.81
C SER A 59 -3.96 13.47 -12.82
N THR A 60 -4.38 13.00 -11.65
CA THR A 60 -5.69 12.36 -11.45
C THR A 60 -6.52 13.27 -10.57
N SER A 61 -7.73 13.60 -11.02
CA SER A 61 -8.65 14.52 -10.34
C SER A 61 -9.56 13.84 -9.32
N GLU A 62 -9.45 12.52 -9.15
CA GLU A 62 -10.24 11.77 -8.16
C GLU A 62 -9.61 11.88 -6.78
N LYS A 63 -10.08 12.87 -6.02
CA LYS A 63 -10.03 12.81 -4.55
C LYS A 63 -11.12 11.87 -4.08
N ALA A 64 -10.80 11.01 -3.11
CA ALA A 64 -11.81 10.27 -2.37
C ALA A 64 -12.72 11.29 -1.67
N GLU A 65 -13.98 11.37 -2.10
CA GLU A 65 -14.98 12.13 -1.35
C GLU A 65 -15.31 11.36 -0.08
N ILE A 66 -15.17 12.05 1.06
CA ILE A 66 -15.75 11.58 2.31
C ILE A 66 -17.26 11.71 2.14
N ILE A 67 -17.95 10.58 1.97
CA ILE A 67 -19.39 10.54 2.18
C ILE A 67 -19.57 10.81 3.67
N ASP A 68 -19.91 12.05 4.01
CA ASP A 68 -20.30 12.45 5.35
C ASP A 68 -21.63 11.77 5.69
N GLN A 69 -21.52 10.50 6.13
CA GLN A 69 -22.42 9.75 6.98
C GLN A 69 -22.07 8.27 6.91
N LYS A 70 -21.17 7.82 7.80
CA LYS A 70 -21.31 6.58 8.58
C LYS A 70 -20.15 6.43 9.55
N SER A 71 -20.18 7.24 10.60
CA SER A 71 -19.79 6.76 11.93
C SER A 71 -20.91 5.85 12.45
N PHE A 72 -21.18 4.72 11.78
CA PHE A 72 -22.03 3.68 12.36
C PHE A 72 -21.14 2.63 12.98
N GLY A 73 -21.25 2.55 14.31
CA GLY A 73 -20.65 1.50 15.10
C GLY A 73 -20.93 0.13 14.50
N TRP A 74 -19.94 -0.73 14.66
CA TRP A 74 -20.01 -2.13 14.36
C TRP A 74 -21.21 -2.76 15.09
N GLN A 75 -22.35 -2.90 14.40
CA GLN A 75 -23.46 -3.72 14.88
C GLN A 75 -23.23 -5.15 14.39
N HIS A 76 -23.03 -6.05 15.35
CA HIS A 76 -23.01 -7.49 15.14
C HIS A 76 -24.23 -7.95 14.32
N PRO A 77 -24.06 -8.76 13.26
CA PRO A 77 -25.18 -9.41 12.63
C PRO A 77 -25.55 -10.65 13.44
N GLY A 78 -26.68 -10.61 14.14
CA GLY A 78 -27.36 -11.80 14.64
C GLY A 78 -27.76 -11.75 16.11
N SER A 79 -28.99 -11.29 16.35
CA SER A 79 -29.91 -11.83 17.37
C SER A 79 -31.30 -11.30 17.01
N VAL A 80 -32.24 -12.25 16.93
CA VAL A 80 -33.66 -12.14 16.59
C VAL A 80 -34.40 -10.91 17.11
#